data_AF-A0A9P1D5E9-F1
#
_entry.id   AF-A0A9P1D5E9-F1
#
_cell.length_a   1.000
_cell.length_b   1.000
_cell.length_c   1.000
_cell.angle_alpha   90.00
_cell.angle_beta   90.00
_cell.angle_gamma   90.00
#
_symmetry.space_group_name_H-M   'P 1'
#
loop_
_entity.id
_entity.type
_entity.pdbx_description
1 polymer ?
#
loop_
_entity_poly.entity_id
_entity_poly.type
_entity_poly.pdbx_seq_one_letter_code
_entity_poly.pdbx_strand_id
1 'polypeptide(L)'
;MATEFQRACRALEKLQESVSQLAGAQGEVSDWIVLATTSAAEHSISEDERIAFVEAEEKLLHLEELTVKMRKKCHAHEELQRLQAELERDASIGEVLLGRIAELQGTATYGRNMLEKVNSFLAQFDAAKERFTSEVVPRFAAAVAAHEAEEALCNEREHRQAELERSRAWEEQQKPLEELLASSEKRLQELQLAQQDSEWLRVWKSSRHLEMSFEEVARDARATKSIYS
;
A
#
# COMPACT_ATOMS: atom_id res chain seq x y z
N MET A 1 12.03 39.25 -24.33
CA MET A 1 11.92 38.64 -22.98
C MET A 1 10.49 38.80 -22.50
N ALA A 2 9.81 37.72 -22.14
CA ALA A 2 8.43 37.79 -21.62
C ALA A 2 8.41 38.30 -20.17
N THR A 3 7.49 39.21 -19.85
CA THR A 3 7.32 39.70 -18.47
C THR A 3 6.84 38.57 -17.55
N GLU A 4 7.04 38.70 -16.24
CA GLU A 4 6.54 37.72 -15.26
C GLU A 4 5.03 37.50 -15.39
N PHE A 5 4.27 38.57 -15.64
CA PHE A 5 2.83 38.49 -15.87
C PHE A 5 2.48 37.68 -17.13
N GLN A 6 3.17 37.91 -18.25
CA GLN A 6 2.96 37.13 -19.48
C GLN A 6 3.29 35.65 -19.28
N ARG A 7 4.33 35.34 -18.48
CA ARG A 7 4.68 33.96 -18.14
C ARG A 7 3.58 33.29 -17.30
N ALA A 8 3.05 33.99 -16.30
CA ALA A 8 1.97 33.48 -15.47
C ALA A 8 0.66 33.29 -16.26
N CYS A 9 0.27 34.24 -17.12
CA CYS A 9 -0.91 34.09 -17.99
C CYS A 9 -0.80 32.86 -18.88
N ARG A 10 0.33 32.68 -19.57
CA ARG A 10 0.56 31.49 -20.42
C ARG A 10 0.55 30.19 -19.62
N ALA A 11 1.08 30.19 -18.40
CA ALA A 11 1.06 29.01 -17.54
C ALA A 11 -0.37 28.68 -17.08
N LEU A 12 -1.20 29.69 -16.80
CA LEU A 12 -2.61 29.48 -16.46
C LEU A 12 -3.43 28.97 -17.64
N GLU A 13 -3.21 29.51 -18.85
CA GLU A 13 -3.85 29.02 -20.08
C GLU A 13 -3.52 27.53 -20.31
N LYS A 14 -2.24 27.16 -20.15
CA LYS A 14 -1.81 25.76 -20.25
C LYS A 14 -2.40 24.87 -19.16
N LEU A 15 -2.53 25.38 -17.93
CA LEU A 15 -3.17 24.65 -16.84
C LEU A 15 -4.65 24.41 -17.17
N GLN A 16 -5.36 25.43 -17.64
CA GLN A 16 -6.76 25.31 -18.05
C GLN A 16 -6.94 24.32 -19.20
N GLU A 17 -6.01 24.30 -20.17
CA GLU A 17 -6.00 23.32 -21.25
C GLU A 17 -5.79 21.89 -20.72
N SER A 18 -4.80 21.67 -19.85
CA SER A 18 -4.57 20.35 -19.23
C SER A 18 -5.75 19.89 -18.36
N VAL A 19 -6.35 20.80 -17.59
CA VAL A 19 -7.55 20.50 -16.80
C VAL A 19 -8.75 20.18 -17.71
N SER A 20 -8.86 20.84 -18.86
CA SER A 20 -9.91 20.54 -19.84
C SER A 20 -9.68 19.20 -20.55
N GLN A 21 -8.43 18.78 -20.76
CA GLN A 21 -8.11 17.46 -21.30
C GLN A 21 -8.49 16.35 -20.31
N LEU A 22 -8.21 16.56 -19.01
CA LEU A 22 -8.65 15.66 -17.93
C LEU A 22 -10.18 15.56 -17.79
N ALA A 23 -10.91 16.56 -18.27
CA ALA A 23 -12.37 16.59 -18.25
C ALA A 23 -13.04 15.72 -19.33
N GLY A 24 -12.29 15.29 -20.35
CA GLY A 24 -12.84 14.69 -21.56
C GLY A 24 -13.44 15.72 -22.52
N ALA A 25 -13.29 15.50 -23.82
CA ALA A 25 -13.66 16.43 -24.90
C ALA A 25 -15.18 16.60 -25.14
N GLN A 26 -16.05 16.17 -24.23
CA GLN A 26 -17.50 16.16 -24.44
C GLN A 26 -18.26 16.61 -23.18
N GLY A 27 -18.78 17.83 -23.21
CA GLY A 27 -19.82 18.29 -22.27
C GLY A 27 -19.46 19.55 -21.50
N GLU A 28 -20.45 20.42 -21.33
CA GLU A 28 -20.40 21.57 -20.43
C GLU A 28 -19.85 21.17 -19.05
N VAL A 29 -19.23 22.12 -18.35
CA VAL A 29 -18.60 21.96 -17.03
C VAL A 29 -19.53 21.32 -15.96
N SER A 30 -20.83 21.22 -16.25
CA SER A 30 -21.85 20.56 -15.45
C SER A 30 -21.89 19.02 -15.55
N ASP A 31 -21.28 18.41 -16.57
CA ASP A 31 -21.27 16.94 -16.78
C ASP A 31 -20.14 16.21 -16.03
N TRP A 32 -19.30 16.95 -15.29
CA TRP A 32 -18.18 16.42 -14.51
C TRP A 32 -18.65 15.50 -13.38
N ILE A 33 -19.88 15.71 -12.91
CA ILE A 33 -20.54 14.90 -11.87
C ILE A 33 -21.13 13.61 -12.46
N VAL A 34 -21.59 13.64 -13.71
CA VAL A 34 -22.29 12.50 -14.35
C VAL A 34 -21.30 11.46 -14.88
N LEU A 35 -20.19 11.89 -15.47
CA LEU A 35 -19.09 10.99 -15.86
C LEU A 35 -18.35 10.40 -14.64
N ALA A 36 -18.35 11.11 -13.50
CA ALA A 36 -17.72 10.65 -12.26
C ALA A 36 -18.45 9.46 -11.61
N THR A 37 -19.77 9.38 -11.74
CA THR A 37 -20.53 8.23 -11.22
C THR A 37 -20.36 6.95 -12.04
N THR A 38 -20.02 7.07 -13.33
CA THR A 38 -19.82 5.90 -14.21
C THR A 38 -18.37 5.43 -14.25
N SER A 39 -17.38 6.35 -14.26
CA SER A 39 -15.95 5.97 -14.30
C SER A 39 -15.42 5.45 -12.95
N ALA A 40 -15.97 5.91 -11.81
CA ALA A 40 -15.66 5.30 -10.52
C ALA A 40 -16.15 3.84 -10.41
N ALA A 41 -17.12 3.44 -11.23
CA ALA A 41 -17.52 2.03 -11.34
C ALA A 41 -16.55 1.21 -12.20
N GLU A 42 -15.81 1.83 -13.13
CA GLU A 42 -14.92 1.15 -14.07
C GLU A 42 -13.45 1.06 -13.63
N HIS A 43 -13.09 1.64 -12.47
CA HIS A 43 -11.84 1.41 -11.71
C HIS A 43 -10.49 1.65 -12.41
N SER A 44 -10.44 2.01 -13.69
CA SER A 44 -9.17 2.20 -14.40
C SER A 44 -8.98 3.66 -14.84
N ILE A 45 -8.15 4.40 -14.12
CA ILE A 45 -7.52 5.62 -14.64
C ILE A 45 -6.45 5.18 -15.63
N SER A 46 -6.54 5.69 -16.86
CA SER A 46 -5.55 5.43 -17.90
C SER A 46 -4.18 6.05 -17.58
N GLU A 47 -3.10 5.48 -18.12
CA GLU A 47 -1.75 6.02 -17.93
C GLU A 47 -1.65 7.47 -18.44
N ASP A 48 -2.32 7.79 -19.54
CA ASP A 48 -2.36 9.14 -20.11
C ASP A 48 -3.02 10.14 -19.15
N GLU A 49 -4.10 9.75 -18.45
CA GLU A 49 -4.75 10.58 -17.43
C GLU A 49 -3.86 10.79 -16.20
N ARG A 50 -3.09 9.77 -15.79
CA ARG A 50 -2.11 9.88 -14.70
C ARG A 50 -1.00 10.87 -15.06
N ILE A 51 -0.44 10.76 -16.27
CA ILE A 51 0.57 11.70 -16.77
C ILE A 51 0.00 13.12 -16.79
N ALA A 52 -1.21 13.30 -17.32
CA ALA A 52 -1.85 14.61 -17.36
C ALA A 52 -2.13 15.20 -15.96
N PHE A 53 -2.47 14.36 -14.98
CA PHE A 53 -2.62 14.79 -13.58
C PHE A 53 -1.29 15.27 -12.98
N VAL A 54 -0.21 14.51 -13.13
CA VAL A 54 1.12 14.89 -12.64
C VAL A 54 1.59 16.18 -13.28
N GLU A 55 1.41 16.32 -14.61
CA GLU A 55 1.73 17.56 -15.29
C GLU A 55 0.90 18.75 -14.79
N ALA A 56 -0.37 18.54 -14.46
CA ALA A 56 -1.23 19.59 -13.91
C ALA A 56 -0.76 20.02 -12.50
N GLU A 57 -0.36 19.07 -11.65
CA GLU A 57 0.22 19.37 -10.33
C GLU A 57 1.52 20.18 -10.44
N GLU A 58 2.43 19.79 -11.33
CA GLU A 58 3.67 20.54 -11.57
C GLU A 58 3.40 21.97 -12.06
N LYS A 59 2.44 22.13 -12.97
CA LYS A 59 2.02 23.45 -13.48
C LYS A 59 1.40 24.30 -12.37
N LEU A 60 0.58 23.71 -11.50
CA LEU A 60 0.01 24.39 -10.33
C LEU A 60 1.11 24.87 -9.39
N LEU A 61 2.08 24.02 -9.04
CA LEU A 61 3.21 24.40 -8.19
C LEU A 61 4.02 25.57 -8.77
N HIS A 62 4.27 25.55 -10.08
CA HIS A 62 4.96 26.66 -10.73
C HIS A 62 4.16 27.97 -10.67
N LEU A 63 2.84 27.88 -10.89
CA LEU A 63 1.93 29.03 -10.79
C LEU A 63 1.83 29.57 -9.37
N GLU A 64 1.85 28.72 -8.35
CA GLU A 64 1.87 29.15 -6.94
C GLU A 64 3.07 30.05 -6.65
N GLU A 65 4.26 29.68 -7.10
CA GLU A 65 5.45 30.51 -6.88
C GLU A 65 5.31 31.90 -7.55
N LEU A 66 4.76 31.94 -8.77
CA LEU A 66 4.53 33.18 -9.51
C LEU A 66 3.45 34.04 -8.83
N THR A 67 2.35 33.44 -8.40
CA THR A 67 1.23 34.13 -7.75
C THR A 67 1.65 34.70 -6.39
N VAL A 68 2.53 34.02 -5.64
CA VAL A 68 3.13 34.57 -4.40
C VAL A 68 3.92 35.84 -4.69
N LYS A 69 4.75 35.87 -5.74
CA LYS A 69 5.50 37.08 -6.14
C LYS A 69 4.56 38.22 -6.54
N MET A 70 3.49 37.91 -7.27
CA MET A 70 2.47 38.88 -7.67
C MET A 70 1.71 39.45 -6.47
N ARG A 71 1.26 38.60 -5.54
CA ARG A 71 0.58 39.02 -4.31
C ARG A 71 1.45 39.96 -3.48
N LYS A 72 2.76 39.66 -3.35
CA LYS A 72 3.72 40.56 -2.68
C LYS A 72 3.77 41.94 -3.33
N LYS A 73 3.77 42.00 -4.67
CA LYS A 73 3.77 43.28 -5.41
C LYS A 73 2.44 44.02 -5.27
N CYS A 74 1.30 43.33 -5.28
CA CYS A 74 0.00 43.94 -5.00
C CYS A 74 -0.06 44.52 -3.57
N HIS A 75 0.35 43.75 -2.56
CA HIS A 75 0.43 44.21 -1.17
C HIS A 75 1.35 45.42 -1.02
N ALA A 76 2.54 45.40 -1.66
CA ALA A 76 3.44 46.55 -1.64
C ALA A 76 2.80 47.81 -2.24
N HIS A 77 1.92 47.66 -3.24
CA HIS A 77 1.21 48.78 -3.83
C HIS A 77 0.10 49.31 -2.90
N GLU A 78 -0.65 48.43 -2.23
CA GLU A 78 -1.65 48.82 -1.23
C GLU A 78 -1.00 49.54 -0.04
N GLU A 79 0.13 49.02 0.46
CA GLU A 79 0.92 49.65 1.53
C GLU A 79 1.45 51.02 1.10
N LEU A 80 1.98 51.12 -0.12
CA LEU A 80 2.47 52.39 -0.68
C LEU A 80 1.36 53.44 -0.76
N GLN A 81 0.17 53.07 -1.29
CA GLN A 81 -0.97 53.99 -1.38
C GLN A 81 -1.42 54.45 0.02
N ARG A 82 -1.43 53.54 0.99
CA ARG A 82 -1.76 53.86 2.38
C ARG A 82 -0.76 54.85 2.99
N LEU A 83 0.53 54.58 2.88
CA LEU A 83 1.57 55.45 3.45
C LEU A 83 1.61 56.83 2.78
N GLN A 84 1.33 56.90 1.46
CA GLN A 84 1.19 58.18 0.76
C GLN A 84 0.01 59.00 1.32
N ALA A 85 -1.15 58.36 1.53
CA ALA A 85 -2.30 59.03 2.12
C ALA A 85 -2.06 59.44 3.59
N GLU A 86 -1.29 58.67 4.36
CA GLU A 86 -0.89 59.03 5.72
C GLU A 86 0.07 60.22 5.73
N LEU A 87 1.06 60.25 4.81
CA LEU A 87 2.00 61.36 4.66
C LEU A 87 1.30 62.67 4.26
N GLU A 88 0.27 62.60 3.40
CA GLU A 88 -0.55 63.75 3.03
C GLU A 88 -1.39 64.30 4.20
N ARG A 89 -1.77 63.44 5.15
CA ARG A 89 -2.55 63.83 6.34
C ARG A 89 -1.68 64.40 7.44
N ASP A 90 -0.50 63.83 7.67
CA ASP A 90 0.40 64.22 8.75
C ASP A 90 1.86 64.34 8.26
N ALA A 91 2.23 65.56 7.89
CA ALA A 91 3.57 65.88 7.43
C ALA A 91 4.66 65.73 8.51
N SER A 92 4.29 65.62 9.79
CA SER A 92 5.26 65.55 10.90
C SER A 92 5.98 64.20 11.00
N ILE A 93 5.44 63.15 10.37
CA ILE A 93 5.99 61.78 10.37
C ILE A 93 6.88 61.54 9.11
N GLY A 94 7.23 62.61 8.40
CA GLY A 94 7.75 62.56 7.03
C GLY A 94 9.00 61.71 6.79
N GLU A 95 10.05 61.84 7.60
CA GLU A 95 11.35 61.21 7.27
C GLU A 95 11.32 59.67 7.27
N VAL A 96 10.66 59.07 8.26
CA VAL A 96 10.55 57.60 8.37
C VAL A 96 9.64 57.05 7.26
N LEU A 97 8.54 57.74 6.98
CA LEU A 97 7.59 57.34 5.94
C LEU A 97 8.19 57.46 4.53
N LEU A 98 8.99 58.51 4.27
CA LEU A 98 9.64 58.71 2.98
C LEU A 98 10.62 57.58 2.64
N GLY A 99 11.41 57.10 3.63
CA GLY A 99 12.29 55.95 3.45
C GLY A 99 11.53 54.69 3.03
N ARG A 100 10.44 54.38 3.74
CA ARG A 100 9.60 53.21 3.44
C ARG A 100 8.88 53.33 2.09
N ILE A 101 8.40 54.52 1.73
CA ILE A 101 7.78 54.78 0.43
C ILE A 101 8.79 54.52 -0.70
N ALA A 102 10.04 54.96 -0.57
CA ALA A 102 11.07 54.73 -1.57
C ALA A 102 11.38 53.23 -1.76
N GLU A 103 11.45 52.45 -0.68
CA GLU A 103 11.61 50.99 -0.75
C GLU A 103 10.43 50.32 -1.47
N LEU A 104 9.20 50.71 -1.11
CA LEU A 104 7.99 50.13 -1.70
C LEU A 104 7.83 50.53 -3.17
N GLN A 105 8.26 51.71 -3.59
CA GLN A 105 8.28 52.13 -5.00
C GLN A 105 9.15 51.22 -5.85
N GLY A 106 10.28 50.72 -5.32
CA GLY A 106 11.11 49.73 -6.00
C GLY A 106 10.44 48.36 -6.19
N THR A 107 9.48 48.03 -5.33
CA THR A 107 8.79 46.72 -5.32
C THR A 107 7.44 46.77 -6.04
N ALA A 108 6.70 47.88 -5.93
CA ALA A 108 5.39 48.13 -6.53
C ALA A 108 5.49 48.51 -8.01
N THR A 109 6.16 47.67 -8.80
CA THR A 109 6.47 47.93 -10.21
C THR A 109 5.25 47.92 -11.15
N TYR A 110 4.06 47.60 -10.64
CA TYR A 110 2.84 47.50 -11.43
C TYR A 110 2.10 48.84 -11.46
N GLY A 111 1.76 49.30 -12.67
CA GLY A 111 0.79 50.39 -12.83
C GLY A 111 -0.63 49.93 -12.52
N ARG A 112 -1.55 50.87 -12.27
CA ARG A 112 -2.95 50.61 -11.89
C ARG A 112 -3.66 49.57 -12.77
N ASN A 113 -3.61 49.75 -14.10
CA ASN A 113 -4.25 48.82 -15.04
C ASN A 113 -3.64 47.41 -15.00
N MET A 114 -2.38 47.28 -14.61
CA MET A 114 -1.72 45.98 -14.46
C MET A 114 -2.15 45.31 -13.17
N LEU A 115 -2.33 46.06 -12.08
CA LEU A 115 -2.83 45.52 -10.82
C LEU A 115 -4.23 44.93 -10.95
N GLU A 116 -5.13 45.60 -11.65
CA GLU A 116 -6.48 45.07 -11.92
C GLU A 116 -6.42 43.73 -12.67
N LYS A 117 -5.54 43.62 -13.67
CA LYS A 117 -5.31 42.37 -14.41
C LYS A 117 -4.69 41.28 -13.54
N VAL A 118 -3.69 41.62 -12.73
CA VAL A 118 -3.04 40.70 -11.80
C VAL A 118 -4.04 40.20 -10.76
N ASN A 119 -4.87 41.07 -10.18
CA ASN A 119 -5.89 40.66 -9.20
C ASN A 119 -6.95 39.75 -9.82
N SER A 120 -7.42 40.07 -11.04
CA SER A 120 -8.33 39.19 -11.80
C SER A 120 -7.69 37.82 -12.06
N PHE A 121 -6.42 37.80 -12.46
CA PHE A 121 -5.65 36.56 -12.66
C PHE A 121 -5.51 35.75 -11.36
N LEU A 122 -5.16 36.39 -10.25
CA LEU A 122 -5.04 35.73 -8.95
C LEU A 122 -6.36 35.08 -8.52
N ALA A 123 -7.49 35.77 -8.71
CA ALA A 123 -8.80 35.22 -8.42
C ALA A 123 -9.14 34.00 -9.29
N GLN A 124 -8.81 34.05 -10.59
CA GLN A 124 -9.01 32.90 -11.49
C GLN A 124 -8.12 31.72 -11.11
N PHE A 125 -6.86 31.98 -10.74
CA PHE A 125 -5.95 30.95 -10.26
C PHE A 125 -6.47 30.28 -8.99
N ASP A 126 -6.92 31.07 -8.00
CA ASP A 126 -7.47 30.54 -6.75
C ASP A 126 -8.69 29.64 -7.00
N ALA A 127 -9.61 30.09 -7.86
CA ALA A 127 -10.78 29.29 -8.24
C ALA A 127 -10.39 28.00 -8.97
N ALA A 128 -9.39 28.04 -9.85
CA ALA A 128 -8.90 26.86 -10.56
C ALA A 128 -8.21 25.88 -9.60
N LYS A 129 -7.37 26.38 -8.69
CA LYS A 129 -6.70 25.58 -7.67
C LYS A 129 -7.71 24.92 -6.74
N GLU A 130 -8.69 25.67 -6.25
CA GLU A 130 -9.74 25.15 -5.38
C GLU A 130 -10.46 23.97 -6.04
N ARG A 131 -10.95 24.15 -7.27
CA ARG A 131 -11.59 23.07 -8.04
C ARG A 131 -10.68 21.86 -8.24
N PHE A 132 -9.43 22.07 -8.62
CA PHE A 132 -8.47 20.97 -8.78
C PHE A 132 -8.33 20.17 -7.47
N THR A 133 -8.15 20.87 -6.34
CA THR A 133 -7.98 20.23 -5.03
C THR A 133 -9.25 19.59 -4.47
N SER A 134 -10.43 20.16 -4.73
CA SER A 134 -11.70 19.66 -4.18
C SER A 134 -12.32 18.56 -5.03
N GLU A 135 -12.08 18.57 -6.34
CA GLU A 135 -12.75 17.66 -7.29
C GLU A 135 -11.78 16.65 -7.90
N VAL A 136 -10.61 17.09 -8.40
CA VAL A 136 -9.70 16.23 -9.16
C VAL A 136 -8.86 15.35 -8.23
N VAL A 137 -8.20 15.96 -7.23
CA VAL A 137 -7.31 15.24 -6.30
C VAL A 137 -8.01 14.08 -5.58
N PRO A 138 -9.21 14.25 -4.98
CA PRO A 138 -9.87 13.15 -4.28
C PRO A 138 -10.23 11.98 -5.20
N ARG A 139 -10.51 12.25 -6.48
CA ARG A 139 -10.84 11.21 -7.47
C ARG A 139 -9.63 10.36 -7.82
N PHE A 140 -8.50 11.01 -8.13
CA PHE A 140 -7.26 10.30 -8.39
C PHE A 140 -6.80 9.53 -7.16
N ALA A 141 -6.89 10.11 -5.96
CA ALA A 141 -6.55 9.44 -4.71
C ALA A 141 -7.43 8.19 -4.45
N ALA A 142 -8.74 8.28 -4.68
CA ALA A 142 -9.65 7.15 -4.49
C ALA A 142 -9.37 5.99 -5.46
N ALA A 143 -9.12 6.30 -6.73
CA ALA A 143 -8.81 5.28 -7.74
C ALA A 143 -7.44 4.63 -7.49
N VAL A 144 -6.43 5.40 -7.08
CA VAL A 144 -5.12 4.85 -6.67
C VAL A 144 -5.29 3.93 -5.47
N ALA A 145 -6.02 4.35 -4.44
CA ALA A 145 -6.28 3.53 -3.27
C ALA A 145 -7.07 2.25 -3.59
N ALA A 146 -8.03 2.31 -4.52
CA ALA A 146 -8.78 1.14 -4.98
C ALA A 146 -7.86 0.15 -5.71
N HIS A 147 -7.00 0.64 -6.60
CA HIS A 147 -6.03 -0.19 -7.31
C HIS A 147 -5.03 -0.86 -6.36
N GLU A 148 -4.47 -0.12 -5.39
CA GLU A 148 -3.59 -0.67 -4.37
C GLU A 148 -4.29 -1.74 -3.51
N ALA A 149 -5.58 -1.55 -3.21
CA ALA A 149 -6.37 -2.55 -2.48
C ALA A 149 -6.59 -3.83 -3.31
N GLU A 150 -6.86 -3.71 -4.61
CA GLU A 150 -6.99 -4.85 -5.52
C GLU A 150 -5.68 -5.63 -5.67
N GLU A 151 -4.56 -4.92 -5.85
CA GLU A 151 -3.22 -5.53 -5.90
C GLU A 151 -2.90 -6.27 -4.59
N ALA A 152 -3.22 -5.66 -3.44
CA ALA A 152 -3.04 -6.29 -2.14
C ALA A 152 -3.85 -7.59 -2.02
N LEU A 153 -5.10 -7.61 -2.49
CA LEU A 153 -5.94 -8.81 -2.50
C LEU A 153 -5.40 -9.90 -3.44
N CYS A 154 -4.89 -9.52 -4.62
CA CYS A 154 -4.25 -10.44 -5.55
C CYS A 154 -2.99 -11.06 -4.92
N ASN A 155 -2.11 -10.23 -4.36
CA ASN A 155 -0.91 -10.68 -3.67
C ASN A 155 -1.22 -11.61 -2.48
N GLU A 156 -2.28 -11.31 -1.72
CA GLU A 156 -2.71 -12.18 -0.62
C GLU A 156 -3.21 -13.54 -1.12
N ARG A 157 -3.96 -13.57 -2.24
CA ARG A 157 -4.42 -14.83 -2.86
C ARG A 157 -3.24 -15.66 -3.35
N GLU A 158 -2.28 -15.04 -4.02
CA GLU A 158 -1.06 -15.71 -4.48
C GLU A 158 -0.24 -16.26 -3.30
N HIS A 159 -0.11 -15.47 -2.23
CA HIS A 159 0.59 -15.92 -1.01
C HIS A 159 -0.09 -17.14 -0.38
N ARG A 160 -1.43 -17.09 -0.21
CA ARG A 160 -2.20 -18.23 0.32
C ARG A 160 -2.06 -19.46 -0.57
N GLN A 161 -2.07 -19.29 -1.89
CA GLN A 161 -1.87 -20.40 -2.82
C GLN A 161 -0.47 -21.01 -2.67
N ALA A 162 0.56 -20.17 -2.58
CA ALA A 162 1.93 -20.62 -2.37
C ALA A 162 2.10 -21.36 -1.02
N GLU A 163 1.42 -20.93 0.04
CA GLU A 163 1.41 -21.63 1.33
C GLU A 163 0.76 -23.02 1.22
N LEU A 164 -0.37 -23.13 0.54
CA LEU A 164 -1.04 -24.41 0.32
C LEU A 164 -0.15 -25.36 -0.51
N GLU A 165 0.52 -24.86 -1.53
CA GLU A 165 1.46 -25.66 -2.34
C GLU A 165 2.66 -26.12 -1.51
N ARG A 166 3.22 -25.26 -0.65
CA ARG A 166 4.27 -25.65 0.30
C ARG A 166 3.81 -26.71 1.29
N SER A 167 2.59 -26.59 1.82
CA SER A 167 2.01 -27.58 2.74
C SER A 167 1.87 -28.94 2.06
N ARG A 168 1.33 -28.97 0.83
CA ARG A 168 1.21 -30.21 0.05
C ARG A 168 2.57 -30.85 -0.25
N ALA A 169 3.55 -30.04 -0.66
CA ALA A 169 4.90 -30.54 -0.90
C ALA A 169 5.54 -31.12 0.36
N TRP A 170 5.28 -30.51 1.52
CA TRP A 170 5.75 -31.03 2.81
C TRP A 170 5.07 -32.36 3.18
N GLU A 171 3.75 -32.45 3.04
CA GLU A 171 3.01 -33.71 3.26
C GLU A 171 3.52 -34.84 2.33
N GLU A 172 3.76 -34.54 1.05
CA GLU A 172 4.33 -35.50 0.11
C GLU A 172 5.74 -35.96 0.51
N GLN A 173 6.56 -35.08 1.08
CA GLN A 173 7.86 -35.45 1.64
C GLN A 173 7.76 -36.30 2.91
N GLN A 174 6.69 -36.17 3.70
CA GLN A 174 6.48 -36.96 4.92
C GLN A 174 5.99 -38.39 4.64
N LYS A 175 5.17 -38.60 3.60
CA LYS A 175 4.65 -39.92 3.22
C LYS A 175 5.68 -41.07 3.23
N PRO A 176 6.87 -40.96 2.61
CA PRO A 176 7.84 -42.05 2.63
C PRO A 176 8.39 -42.33 4.04
N LEU A 177 8.50 -41.31 4.90
CA LEU A 177 8.92 -41.50 6.30
C LEU A 177 7.83 -42.21 7.09
N GLU A 178 6.56 -41.83 6.90
CA GLU A 178 5.41 -42.52 7.51
C GLU A 178 5.33 -43.98 7.09
N GLU A 179 5.51 -44.28 5.80
CA GLU A 179 5.56 -45.65 5.28
C GLU A 179 6.73 -46.46 5.87
N LEU A 180 7.92 -45.85 5.99
CA LEU A 180 9.08 -46.50 6.63
C LEU A 180 8.81 -46.78 8.11
N LEU A 181 8.26 -45.82 8.86
CA LEU A 181 7.91 -45.99 10.25
C LEU A 181 6.86 -47.10 10.42
N ALA A 182 5.79 -47.10 9.63
CA ALA A 182 4.76 -48.13 9.65
C ALA A 182 5.33 -49.53 9.33
N SER A 183 6.23 -49.62 8.34
CA SER A 183 6.91 -50.89 8.01
C SER A 183 7.84 -51.38 9.13
N SER A 184 8.52 -50.45 9.81
CA SER A 184 9.40 -50.77 10.95
C SER A 184 8.60 -51.23 12.16
N GLU A 185 7.46 -50.60 12.44
CA GLU A 185 6.56 -50.96 13.54
C GLU A 185 5.97 -52.36 13.30
N LYS A 186 5.49 -52.63 12.09
CA LYS A 186 5.00 -53.97 11.71
C LYS A 186 6.08 -55.04 11.91
N ARG A 187 7.31 -54.76 11.51
CA ARG A 187 8.44 -55.69 11.70
C ARG A 187 8.75 -55.93 13.17
N LEU A 188 8.67 -54.90 14.02
CA LEU A 188 8.82 -55.04 15.46
C LEU A 188 7.69 -55.89 16.07
N GLN A 189 6.44 -55.69 15.65
CA GLN A 189 5.31 -56.49 16.09
C GLN A 189 5.48 -57.97 15.69
N GLU A 190 5.92 -58.25 14.46
CA GLU A 190 6.23 -59.61 13.99
C GLU A 190 7.34 -60.27 14.83
N LEU A 191 8.40 -59.52 15.15
CA LEU A 191 9.48 -60.01 16.02
C LEU A 191 8.99 -60.29 17.45
N GLN A 192 8.12 -59.44 18.01
CA GLN A 192 7.53 -59.65 19.33
C GLN A 192 6.66 -60.90 19.37
N LEU A 193 5.81 -61.11 18.35
CA LEU A 193 4.99 -62.32 18.23
C LEU A 193 5.87 -63.57 18.09
N ALA A 194 6.89 -63.54 17.23
CA ALA A 194 7.83 -64.65 17.08
C ALA A 194 8.61 -64.93 18.38
N GLN A 195 8.95 -63.90 19.15
CA GLN A 195 9.59 -64.05 20.45
C GLN A 195 8.65 -64.72 21.46
N GLN A 196 7.40 -64.27 21.55
CA GLN A 196 6.37 -64.87 22.40
C GLN A 196 6.14 -66.36 22.04
N ASP A 197 6.05 -66.69 20.75
CA ASP A 197 5.95 -68.08 20.28
C ASP A 197 7.17 -68.91 20.71
N SER A 198 8.38 -68.34 20.59
CA SER A 198 9.62 -69.01 21.00
C SER A 198 9.70 -69.24 22.52
N GLU A 199 9.20 -68.30 23.31
CA GLU A 199 9.13 -68.38 24.77
C GLU A 199 8.08 -69.41 25.18
N TRP A 200 6.91 -69.41 24.53
CA TRP A 200 5.87 -70.41 24.73
C TRP A 200 6.37 -71.82 24.41
N LEU A 201 7.08 -72.01 23.29
CA LEU A 201 7.72 -73.28 22.95
C LEU A 201 8.79 -73.70 23.97
N ARG A 202 9.54 -72.75 24.52
CA ARG A 202 10.50 -73.02 25.60
C ARG A 202 9.79 -73.49 26.86
N VAL A 203 8.74 -72.81 27.30
CA VAL A 203 7.92 -73.21 28.45
C VAL A 203 7.33 -74.60 28.22
N TRP A 204 6.76 -74.87 27.05
CA TRP A 204 6.18 -76.17 26.71
C TRP A 204 7.21 -77.30 26.72
N LYS A 205 8.40 -77.09 26.14
CA LYS A 205 9.51 -78.06 26.19
C LYS A 205 9.99 -78.29 27.62
N SER A 206 10.12 -77.24 28.43
CA SER A 206 10.48 -77.37 29.85
C SER A 206 9.44 -78.15 30.64
N SER A 207 8.14 -77.89 30.44
CA SER A 207 7.06 -78.66 31.06
C SER A 207 7.11 -80.13 30.65
N ARG A 208 7.34 -80.43 29.37
CA ARG A 208 7.48 -81.81 28.88
C ARG A 208 8.70 -82.52 29.47
N HIS A 209 9.83 -81.82 29.60
CA HIS A 209 11.02 -82.38 30.25
C HIS A 209 10.78 -82.67 31.74
N LEU A 210 10.03 -81.80 32.44
CA LEU A 210 9.62 -82.04 33.82
C LEU A 210 8.68 -83.25 33.92
N GLU A 211 7.70 -83.37 33.03
CA GLU A 211 6.82 -84.56 32.99
C GLU A 211 7.61 -85.85 32.77
N MET A 212 8.55 -85.86 31.82
CA MET A 212 9.38 -87.04 31.58
C MET A 212 10.30 -87.35 32.77
N SER A 213 10.87 -86.35 33.45
CA SER A 213 11.68 -86.61 34.64
C SER A 213 10.84 -87.11 35.81
N PHE A 214 9.61 -86.62 35.99
CA PHE A 214 8.65 -87.19 36.95
C PHE A 214 8.29 -88.63 36.62
N GLU A 215 8.09 -88.96 35.33
CA GLU A 215 7.86 -90.34 34.90
C GLU A 215 9.07 -91.25 35.17
N GLU A 216 10.29 -90.77 34.91
CA GLU A 216 11.53 -91.51 35.20
C GLU A 216 11.70 -91.74 36.70
N VAL A 217 11.55 -90.72 37.53
CA VAL A 217 11.57 -90.87 39.00
C VAL A 217 10.47 -91.83 39.46
N ALA A 218 9.27 -91.79 38.86
CA ALA A 218 8.20 -92.72 39.18
C ALA A 218 8.52 -94.16 38.74
N ARG A 219 9.24 -94.37 37.63
CA ARG A 219 9.74 -95.70 37.22
C ARG A 219 10.81 -96.21 38.18
N ASP A 220 11.78 -95.38 38.56
CA ASP A 220 12.85 -95.75 39.49
C ASP A 220 12.32 -96.02 40.91
N ALA A 221 11.33 -95.26 41.37
CA ALA A 221 10.65 -95.51 42.64
C ALA A 221 9.86 -96.84 42.64
N ARG A 222 9.32 -97.26 41.48
CA ARG A 222 8.69 -98.59 41.33
C ARG A 222 9.74 -99.70 41.29
N ALA A 223 10.88 -99.48 40.63
CA ALA A 223 11.98 -100.45 40.56
C ALA A 223 12.65 -100.68 41.92
N THR A 224 12.88 -99.62 42.71
CA THR A 224 13.49 -99.72 44.05
C THR A 224 12.57 -100.39 45.08
N LYS A 225 11.25 -100.23 44.98
CA LYS A 225 10.28 -101.00 45.77
C LYS A 225 10.30 -102.50 45.47
N SER A 226 10.80 -102.91 44.31
CA SER A 226 10.89 -104.33 43.91
C SER A 226 12.10 -105.07 44.49
N ILE A 227 13.08 -104.37 45.08
CA ILE A 227 14.32 -104.99 45.59
C ILE A 227 14.21 -105.38 47.08
N TYR A 228 13.20 -104.86 47.80
CA TYR A 228 12.97 -105.14 49.22
C TYR A 228 11.72 -106.01 49.47
N SER A 229 11.26 -106.77 48.48
CA SER A 229 10.25 -107.84 48.61
C SER A 229 10.84 -109.15 48.13
#